data_AF-A0A015JQ06-F1
#
_entry.id   AF-A0A015JQ06-F1
#
_cell.length_a   1.000
_cell.length_b   1.000
_cell.length_c   1.000
_cell.angle_alpha   90.00
_cell.angle_beta   90.00
_cell.angle_gamma   90.00
#
_symmetry.space_group_name_H-M   'P 1'
#
loop_
_entity.id
_entity.type
_entity.pdbx_description
1 polymer ?
#
loop_
_entity_poly.entity_id
_entity_poly.type
_entity_poly.pdbx_seq_one_letter_code
_entity_poly.pdbx_strand_id
1 'polypeptide(L)'
;MFILNIDDYHNIHRRNQPTLLKTHDINHFVTILLNSNPNTPKIPYYSLNNIPIYNPKGVDFKLIIDYINVNFMSKLGKSYYQQNEMWKQHLSDDSYENKLEFLTVHNYDGRVQNQQELRSMKNSKLVDFILHPLHNTKDYIESANILFKVFEKIEQKDYFNNFVIPTICDWPGQVNLRRAITLKLNKKENSGISSQILSIIPMHDWTTTYFFK
;
A
#
# COMPACT_ATOMS: atom_id res chain seq x y z
N MET A 1 4.54 -11.84 7.59
CA MET A 1 4.57 -10.58 6.80
C MET A 1 4.32 -9.39 7.71
N PHE A 2 4.94 -8.24 7.44
CA PHE A 2 4.57 -6.97 8.07
C PHE A 2 3.74 -6.12 7.12
N ILE A 3 2.78 -5.38 7.67
CA ILE A 3 2.02 -4.34 6.98
C ILE A 3 2.16 -3.07 7.80
N LEU A 4 2.56 -1.98 7.15
CA LEU A 4 2.76 -0.69 7.78
C LEU A 4 1.59 0.24 7.44
N ASN A 5 1.14 1.01 8.40
CA ASN A 5 0.31 2.18 8.17
C ASN A 5 1.03 3.41 8.75
N ILE A 6 1.20 4.44 7.91
CA ILE A 6 1.68 5.77 8.33
C ILE A 6 0.58 6.73 7.94
N ASP A 7 -0.13 7.22 8.95
CA ASP A 7 -1.33 8.01 8.75
C ASP A 7 -1.37 9.23 9.66
N ASP A 8 -2.08 10.27 9.23
CA ASP A 8 -2.26 11.47 10.00
C ASP A 8 -3.47 11.38 10.94
N TYR A 9 -3.28 11.89 12.16
CA TYR A 9 -4.31 11.98 13.16
C TYR A 9 -4.51 13.44 13.55
N HIS A 10 -5.74 13.93 13.38
CA HIS A 10 -6.13 15.26 13.83
C HIS A 10 -6.85 15.15 15.18
N ASN A 11 -6.46 16.01 16.12
CA ASN A 11 -7.20 16.14 17.37
C ASN A 11 -8.54 16.86 17.13
N ILE A 12 -9.58 16.10 16.78
CA ILE A 12 -10.93 16.61 16.47
C ILE A 12 -11.73 17.03 17.72
N HIS A 13 -11.20 16.85 18.93
CA HIS A 13 -11.91 17.15 20.18
C HIS A 13 -11.71 18.57 20.72
N ARG A 14 -11.16 19.50 19.93
CA ARG A 14 -11.09 20.94 20.31
C ARG A 14 -12.23 21.74 19.68
N ARG A 15 -12.67 22.80 20.36
CA ARG A 15 -13.68 23.75 19.85
C ARG A 15 -13.21 24.33 18.51
N ASN A 16 -13.89 23.95 17.44
CA ASN A 16 -13.66 24.45 16.07
C ASN A 16 -14.24 25.86 15.83
N GLN A 17 -14.67 26.58 16.87
CA GLN A 17 -15.19 27.93 16.71
C GLN A 17 -14.04 28.93 16.77
N PRO A 18 -13.70 29.60 15.64
CA PRO A 18 -12.71 30.66 15.64
C PRO A 18 -13.18 31.80 16.57
N THR A 19 -12.25 32.35 17.34
CA THR A 19 -12.49 33.56 18.14
C THR A 19 -11.79 34.73 17.47
N LEU A 20 -12.25 35.96 17.75
CA LEU A 20 -11.72 37.20 17.18
C LEU A 20 -10.20 37.40 17.34
N LEU A 21 -9.53 36.63 18.21
CA LEU A 21 -8.13 36.79 18.57
C LEU A 21 -7.21 35.65 18.10
N LYS A 22 -7.75 34.49 17.68
CA LYS A 22 -6.94 33.34 17.25
C LYS A 22 -7.65 32.51 16.18
N THR A 23 -6.96 32.25 15.08
CA THR A 23 -7.20 31.07 14.24
C THR A 23 -6.82 29.83 15.06
N HIS A 24 -7.65 28.80 15.01
CA HIS A 24 -7.54 27.57 15.79
C HIS A 24 -6.21 26.83 15.54
N ASP A 25 -5.50 26.44 16.60
CA ASP A 25 -4.30 25.59 16.51
C ASP A 25 -4.72 24.11 16.46
N ILE A 26 -4.80 23.55 15.25
CA ILE A 26 -4.97 22.10 15.05
C ILE A 26 -3.60 21.45 15.20
N ASN A 27 -3.48 20.54 16.16
CA ASN A 27 -2.29 19.72 16.30
C ASN A 27 -2.36 18.55 15.31
N HIS A 28 -1.34 18.42 14.46
CA HIS A 28 -1.15 17.30 13.55
C HIS A 28 -0.26 16.25 14.20
N PHE A 29 -0.77 15.02 14.28
CA PHE A 29 -0.02 13.88 14.77
C PHE A 29 0.16 12.85 13.66
N VAL A 30 1.22 12.05 13.76
CA VAL A 30 1.45 10.88 12.92
C VAL A 30 1.34 9.64 13.77
N THR A 31 0.51 8.70 13.30
CA THR A 31 0.48 7.33 13.81
C THR A 31 1.31 6.43 12.91
N ILE A 32 2.26 5.71 13.50
CA ILE A 32 3.02 4.66 12.81
C ILE A 32 2.57 3.33 13.40
N LEU A 33 1.78 2.57 12.64
CA LEU A 33 1.22 1.31 13.08
C LEU A 33 1.83 0.16 12.25
N LEU A 34 2.31 -0.87 12.93
CA LEU A 34 2.85 -2.07 12.30
C LEU A 34 1.97 -3.26 12.65
N ASN A 35 1.37 -3.88 11.64
CA ASN A 35 0.67 -5.15 11.78
C ASN A 35 1.58 -6.29 11.36
N SER A 36 1.62 -7.36 12.15
CA SER A 36 2.40 -8.55 11.88
C SER A 36 1.50 -9.77 11.70
N ASN A 37 1.68 -10.50 10.62
CA ASN A 37 1.00 -11.78 10.42
C ASN A 37 2.04 -12.90 10.27
N PRO A 38 2.22 -13.79 11.25
CA PRO A 38 3.20 -14.88 11.18
C PRO A 38 2.81 -15.95 10.16
N ASN A 39 1.51 -16.12 9.87
CA ASN A 39 1.00 -17.16 8.98
C ASN A 39 1.17 -16.78 7.50
N THR A 40 1.39 -15.50 7.19
CA THR A 40 1.59 -15.02 5.82
C THR A 40 3.08 -14.91 5.48
N PRO A 41 3.54 -15.50 4.36
CA PRO A 41 4.94 -15.42 3.95
C PRO A 41 5.37 -13.97 3.74
N LYS A 42 6.65 -13.69 4.03
CA LYS A 42 7.24 -12.37 3.78
C LYS A 42 7.45 -12.17 2.28
N ILE A 43 7.33 -10.93 1.82
CA ILE A 43 7.56 -10.58 0.42
C ILE A 43 9.06 -10.32 0.23
N PRO A 44 9.78 -11.11 -0.59
CA PRO A 44 11.20 -10.91 -0.82
C PRO A 44 11.44 -9.63 -1.63
N TYR A 45 12.54 -8.93 -1.34
CA TYR A 45 12.96 -7.72 -2.06
C TYR A 45 13.35 -8.02 -3.52
N TYR A 46 14.02 -9.15 -3.72
CA TYR A 46 14.41 -9.66 -5.03
C TYR A 46 13.44 -10.75 -5.47
N SER A 47 13.08 -10.74 -6.75
CA SER A 47 12.38 -11.86 -7.38
C SER A 47 13.29 -13.08 -7.49
N LEU A 48 12.72 -14.24 -7.86
CA LEU A 48 13.47 -15.47 -8.13
C LEU A 48 14.59 -15.29 -9.17
N ASN A 49 14.44 -14.31 -10.07
CA ASN A 49 15.43 -13.99 -11.10
C ASN A 49 16.40 -12.86 -10.68
N ASN A 50 16.47 -12.57 -9.38
CA ASN A 50 17.30 -11.53 -8.78
C ASN A 50 16.99 -10.10 -9.28
N ILE A 51 15.75 -9.87 -9.71
CA ILE A 51 15.28 -8.55 -10.14
C ILE A 51 14.72 -7.83 -8.91
N PRO A 52 15.19 -6.62 -8.56
CA PRO A 52 14.63 -5.87 -7.44
C PRO A 52 13.17 -5.49 -7.72
N ILE A 53 12.39 -5.35 -6.65
CA ILE A 53 10.98 -4.91 -6.73
C ILE A 53 10.82 -3.58 -7.47
N TYR A 54 11.76 -2.66 -7.28
CA TYR A 54 11.74 -1.37 -7.94
C TYR A 54 12.51 -1.38 -9.25
N ASN A 55 11.84 -0.97 -10.33
CA ASN A 55 12.51 -0.70 -11.60
C ASN A 55 13.50 0.46 -11.41
N PRO A 56 14.81 0.29 -11.68
CA PRO A 56 15.79 1.36 -11.56
C PRO A 56 15.49 2.59 -12.43
N LYS A 57 14.76 2.41 -13.55
CA LYS A 57 14.30 3.50 -14.41
C LYS A 57 13.00 4.16 -13.91
N GLY A 58 12.41 3.66 -12.83
CA GLY A 58 11.09 4.07 -12.35
C GLY A 58 9.99 3.65 -13.33
N VAL A 59 9.47 4.60 -14.10
CA VAL A 59 8.43 4.36 -15.11
C VAL A 59 9.10 4.22 -16.49
N ASP A 60 9.20 3.00 -17.00
CA ASP A 60 9.69 2.73 -18.35
C ASP A 60 8.49 2.68 -19.33
N PHE A 61 8.22 3.82 -19.97
CA PHE A 61 7.08 3.96 -20.87
C PHE A 61 7.14 2.99 -22.06
N LYS A 62 8.34 2.60 -22.51
CA LYS A 62 8.52 1.67 -23.63
C LYS A 62 8.06 0.28 -23.23
N LEU A 63 8.46 -0.19 -22.04
CA LEU A 63 7.96 -1.46 -21.49
C LEU A 63 6.43 -1.45 -21.32
N ILE A 64 5.85 -0.33 -20.89
CA ILE A 64 4.40 -0.19 -20.76
C ILE A 64 3.73 -0.33 -22.14
N ILE A 65 4.22 0.39 -23.15
CA ILE A 65 3.69 0.33 -24.53
C ILE A 65 3.82 -1.08 -25.09
N ASP A 66 4.99 -1.71 -24.95
CA ASP A 66 5.24 -3.06 -25.46
C ASP A 66 4.29 -4.06 -24.79
N TYR A 67 4.12 -3.98 -23.46
CA TYR A 67 3.21 -4.87 -22.73
C TYR A 67 1.74 -4.64 -23.08
N ILE A 68 1.31 -3.37 -23.24
CA ILE A 68 -0.04 -3.03 -23.68
C ILE A 68 -0.29 -3.59 -25.08
N ASN A 69 0.64 -3.39 -26.01
CA ASN A 69 0.50 -3.88 -27.38
C ASN A 69 0.42 -5.40 -27.45
N VAL A 70 1.28 -6.11 -26.71
CA VAL A 70 1.32 -7.58 -26.73
C VAL A 70 0.11 -8.19 -26.01
N ASN A 71 -0.19 -7.74 -24.80
CA ASN A 71 -1.15 -8.42 -23.92
C ASN A 71 -2.57 -7.84 -23.93
N PHE A 72 -2.73 -6.56 -24.27
CA PHE A 72 -4.02 -5.87 -24.20
C PHE A 72 -4.59 -5.52 -25.56
N MET A 73 -3.79 -4.98 -26.49
CA MET A 73 -4.32 -4.58 -27.81
C MET A 73 -4.86 -5.79 -28.59
N SER A 74 -4.19 -6.94 -28.47
CA SER A 74 -4.67 -8.23 -29.03
C SER A 74 -6.01 -8.69 -28.43
N LYS A 75 -6.32 -8.29 -27.19
CA LYS A 75 -7.61 -8.59 -26.52
C LYS A 75 -8.67 -7.54 -26.82
N LEU A 76 -8.31 -6.25 -26.83
CA LEU A 76 -9.21 -5.13 -27.16
C LEU A 76 -9.63 -5.14 -28.63
N GLY A 77 -8.79 -5.69 -29.52
CA GLY A 77 -9.11 -5.87 -30.93
C GLY A 77 -10.09 -7.02 -31.22
N LYS A 78 -10.47 -7.82 -30.22
CA LYS A 78 -11.48 -8.87 -30.39
C LYS A 78 -12.87 -8.26 -30.45
N SER A 79 -13.66 -8.68 -31.43
CA SER A 79 -15.06 -8.28 -31.48
C SER A 79 -15.84 -8.94 -30.33
N TYR A 80 -16.99 -8.35 -29.98
CA TYR A 80 -17.90 -8.92 -28.99
C TYR A 80 -18.22 -10.39 -29.29
N TYR A 81 -18.46 -10.75 -30.55
CA TYR A 81 -18.75 -12.12 -30.95
C TYR A 81 -17.59 -13.08 -30.68
N GLN A 82 -16.36 -12.70 -31.01
CA GLN A 82 -15.17 -13.52 -30.75
C GLN A 82 -14.93 -13.72 -29.25
N GLN A 83 -15.18 -12.68 -28.46
CA GLN A 83 -15.02 -12.72 -27.01
C GLN A 83 -16.14 -13.55 -26.34
N ASN A 84 -17.38 -13.44 -26.83
CA ASN A 84 -18.54 -14.17 -26.33
C ASN A 84 -18.40 -15.68 -26.54
N GLU A 85 -17.91 -16.12 -27.70
CA GLU A 85 -17.66 -17.55 -27.95
C GLU A 85 -16.62 -18.15 -26.99
N MET A 86 -15.55 -17.40 -26.67
CA MET A 86 -14.59 -17.82 -25.64
C MET A 86 -15.21 -17.89 -24.24
N TRP A 87 -16.08 -16.94 -23.88
CA TRP A 87 -16.77 -16.96 -22.59
C TRP A 87 -17.74 -18.12 -22.47
N LYS A 88 -18.50 -18.43 -23.54
CA LYS A 88 -19.37 -19.61 -23.58
C LYS A 88 -18.62 -20.92 -23.33
N GLN A 89 -17.38 -21.04 -23.82
CA GLN A 89 -16.52 -22.20 -23.54
C GLN A 89 -16.08 -22.30 -22.07
N HIS A 90 -16.01 -21.19 -21.33
CA HIS A 90 -15.70 -21.17 -19.89
C HIS A 90 -16.98 -21.26 -19.00
N LEU A 91 -18.15 -21.25 -19.63
CA LEU A 91 -19.47 -21.33 -18.99
C LEU A 91 -20.07 -22.75 -19.09
N SER A 92 -19.37 -23.71 -19.69
CA SER A 92 -19.89 -25.07 -19.88
C SER A 92 -20.01 -25.89 -18.58
N ASP A 93 -19.31 -25.53 -17.51
CA ASP A 93 -19.24 -26.33 -16.28
C ASP A 93 -20.08 -25.81 -15.10
N ASP A 94 -20.58 -24.56 -15.13
CA ASP A 94 -21.52 -24.06 -14.11
C ASP A 94 -22.67 -23.34 -14.79
N SER A 95 -23.90 -23.57 -14.31
CA SER A 95 -25.09 -22.94 -14.87
C SER A 95 -24.87 -21.42 -14.98
N TYR A 96 -25.18 -20.89 -16.16
CA TYR A 96 -25.13 -19.46 -16.47
C TYR A 96 -25.84 -18.63 -15.38
N GLU A 97 -26.89 -19.17 -14.76
CA GLU A 97 -27.64 -18.55 -13.66
C GLU A 97 -26.84 -18.47 -12.35
N ASN A 98 -26.12 -19.52 -11.93
CA ASN A 98 -25.28 -19.47 -10.71
C ASN A 98 -24.17 -18.41 -10.84
N LYS A 99 -23.58 -18.29 -12.03
CA LYS A 99 -22.54 -17.27 -12.31
C LYS A 99 -23.12 -15.86 -12.42
N LEU A 100 -24.34 -15.72 -12.93
CA LEU A 100 -25.05 -14.44 -12.91
C LEU A 100 -25.38 -14.04 -11.47
N GLU A 101 -25.81 -14.98 -10.63
CA GLU A 101 -26.04 -14.77 -9.20
C GLU A 101 -24.77 -14.32 -8.47
N PHE A 102 -23.57 -14.82 -8.79
CA PHE A 102 -22.32 -14.27 -8.24
C PHE A 102 -22.00 -12.84 -8.70
N LEU A 103 -22.54 -12.41 -9.84
CA LEU A 103 -22.40 -11.04 -10.35
C LEU A 103 -23.48 -10.09 -9.78
N THR A 104 -24.65 -10.60 -9.39
CA THR A 104 -25.74 -9.83 -8.76
C THR A 104 -25.71 -9.83 -7.24
N VAL A 105 -25.22 -10.90 -6.61
CA VAL A 105 -25.17 -11.07 -5.15
C VAL A 105 -23.79 -10.67 -4.65
N HIS A 106 -23.65 -9.38 -4.34
CA HIS A 106 -22.54 -8.89 -3.54
C HIS A 106 -22.73 -9.29 -2.07
N ASN A 107 -22.49 -10.57 -1.73
CA ASN A 107 -22.46 -11.00 -0.33
C ASN A 107 -21.12 -10.59 0.30
N TYR A 108 -21.08 -9.38 0.85
CA TYR A 108 -19.94 -8.88 1.61
C TYR A 108 -19.81 -9.58 2.96
N ASP A 109 -20.92 -9.98 3.59
CA ASP A 109 -20.95 -10.50 4.96
C ASP A 109 -20.21 -11.83 5.10
N GLY A 110 -20.37 -12.74 4.14
CA GLY A 110 -19.63 -14.02 4.15
C GLY A 110 -18.11 -13.84 4.05
N ARG A 111 -17.64 -12.83 3.30
CA ARG A 111 -16.20 -12.51 3.21
C ARG A 111 -15.69 -11.82 4.47
N VAL A 112 -16.52 -10.98 5.10
CA VAL A 112 -16.20 -10.31 6.37
C VAL A 112 -16.02 -11.35 7.48
N GLN A 113 -16.92 -12.33 7.57
CA GLN A 113 -16.90 -13.37 8.61
C GLN A 113 -15.67 -14.30 8.46
N ASN A 114 -15.31 -14.67 7.24
CA ASN A 114 -14.15 -15.52 6.96
C ASN A 114 -12.79 -14.82 7.14
N GLN A 115 -12.75 -13.48 7.21
CA GLN A 115 -11.52 -12.69 7.33
C GLN A 115 -11.41 -11.94 8.66
N GLN A 116 -12.24 -12.26 9.67
CA GLN A 116 -12.20 -11.60 10.99
C GLN A 116 -10.81 -11.65 11.64
N GLU A 117 -10.06 -12.75 11.49
CA GLU A 117 -8.70 -12.84 12.03
C GLU A 117 -7.73 -11.85 11.37
N LEU A 118 -7.90 -11.56 10.07
CA LEU A 118 -7.06 -10.59 9.35
C LEU A 118 -7.43 -9.14 9.68
N ARG A 119 -8.68 -8.90 10.11
CA ARG A 119 -9.17 -7.57 10.57
C ARG A 119 -8.91 -7.31 12.05
N SER A 120 -8.50 -8.34 12.79
CA SER A 120 -8.22 -8.23 14.21
C SER A 120 -6.98 -7.35 14.46
N MET A 121 -7.11 -6.38 15.36
CA MET A 121 -5.99 -5.54 15.83
C MET A 121 -5.05 -6.25 16.81
N LYS A 122 -5.28 -7.53 17.14
CA LYS A 122 -4.47 -8.30 18.11
C LYS A 122 -2.97 -8.30 17.78
N ASN A 123 -2.63 -8.32 16.50
CA ASN A 123 -1.23 -8.37 16.03
C ASN A 123 -0.71 -7.01 15.55
N SER A 124 -1.49 -5.95 15.74
CA SER A 124 -1.11 -4.57 15.44
C SER A 124 -0.36 -3.97 16.62
N LYS A 125 0.77 -3.33 16.36
CA LYS A 125 1.59 -2.64 17.35
C LYS A 125 1.75 -1.18 16.93
N LEU A 126 1.48 -0.26 17.86
CA LEU A 126 1.82 1.14 17.70
C LEU A 126 3.34 1.28 17.85
N VAL A 127 4.01 1.69 16.77
CA VAL A 127 5.45 1.93 16.75
C VAL A 127 5.76 3.27 17.39
N ASP A 128 5.03 4.31 16.98
CA ASP A 128 5.16 5.66 17.54
C ASP A 128 3.91 6.50 17.29
N PHE A 129 3.73 7.53 18.12
CA PHE A 129 2.71 8.57 18.00
C PHE A 129 3.35 9.93 18.27
N ILE A 130 3.60 10.69 17.21
CA ILE A 130 4.42 11.91 17.27
C ILE A 130 3.63 13.13 16.83
N LEU A 131 3.91 14.29 17.43
CA LEU A 131 3.42 15.58 16.94
C LEU A 131 4.26 15.99 15.72
N HIS A 132 3.80 15.65 14.53
CA HIS A 132 4.50 15.92 13.28
C HIS A 132 3.46 16.11 12.14
N PRO A 133 3.64 17.07 11.24
CA PRO A 133 2.82 17.17 10.04
C PRO A 133 3.16 16.04 9.07
N LEU A 134 2.19 15.51 8.33
CA LEU A 134 2.40 14.46 7.32
C LEU A 134 2.03 14.96 5.92
N HIS A 135 2.52 16.15 5.55
CA HIS A 135 2.03 16.86 4.37
C HIS A 135 2.92 16.70 3.15
N ASN A 136 4.23 16.54 3.36
CA ASN A 136 5.19 16.53 2.28
C ASN A 136 6.12 15.31 2.32
N THR A 137 6.93 15.13 1.27
CA THR A 137 7.83 13.99 1.11
C THR A 137 8.88 13.88 2.23
N LYS A 138 9.38 15.02 2.74
CA LYS A 138 10.37 15.05 3.83
C LYS A 138 9.75 14.51 5.12
N ASP A 139 8.52 14.92 5.43
CA ASP A 139 7.79 14.46 6.62
C ASP A 139 7.59 12.94 6.60
N TYR A 140 7.22 12.38 5.45
CA TYR A 140 7.10 10.92 5.29
C TYR A 140 8.44 10.19 5.43
N ILE A 141 9.54 10.78 4.95
CA ILE A 141 10.88 10.21 5.13
C ILE A 141 11.27 10.22 6.61
N GLU A 142 11.01 11.32 7.32
CA GLU A 142 11.28 11.43 8.76
C GLU A 142 10.47 10.41 9.56
N SER A 143 9.18 10.25 9.23
CA SER A 143 8.30 9.25 9.83
C SER A 143 8.78 7.82 9.55
N ALA A 144 9.16 7.51 8.31
CA ALA A 144 9.70 6.19 7.95
C ALA A 144 11.03 5.89 8.68
N ASN A 145 11.88 6.91 8.88
CA ASN A 145 13.15 6.74 9.61
C ASN A 145 12.94 6.32 11.08
N ILE A 146 11.81 6.67 11.70
CA ILE A 146 11.47 6.21 13.05
C ILE A 146 11.27 4.69 13.04
N LEU A 147 10.52 4.16 12.07
CA LEU A 147 10.36 2.72 11.90
C LEU A 147 11.71 2.02 11.74
N PHE A 148 12.59 2.56 10.90
CA PHE A 148 13.91 1.99 10.66
C PHE A 148 14.76 1.92 11.93
N LYS A 149 14.76 2.99 12.72
CA LYS A 149 15.44 3.01 14.03
C LYS A 149 14.87 1.99 15.00
N VAL A 150 13.56 1.73 14.97
CA VAL A 150 12.94 0.69 15.82
C VAL A 150 13.41 -0.69 15.40
N PHE A 151 13.44 -0.99 14.09
CA PHE A 151 13.96 -2.26 13.57
C PHE A 151 15.44 -2.47 13.90
N GLU A 152 16.23 -1.40 13.91
CA GLU A 152 17.61 -1.43 14.38
C GLU A 152 17.75 -1.78 15.86
N LYS A 153 16.84 -1.25 16.71
CA LYS A 153 16.82 -1.52 18.15
C LYS A 153 16.40 -2.95 18.50
N ILE A 154 15.55 -3.58 17.68
CA ILE A 154 15.12 -4.97 17.87
C ILE A 154 16.00 -5.98 17.13
N GLU A 155 17.19 -5.55 16.67
CA GLU A 155 18.18 -6.38 15.96
C GLU A 155 17.65 -7.02 14.65
N GLN A 156 16.62 -6.44 14.02
CA GLN A 156 16.06 -6.91 12.75
C GLN A 156 16.57 -6.08 11.55
N LYS A 157 17.83 -5.64 11.59
CA LYS A 157 18.42 -4.79 10.55
C LYS A 157 18.38 -5.42 9.16
N ASP A 158 18.59 -6.74 9.09
CA ASP A 158 18.60 -7.49 7.84
C ASP A 158 17.21 -7.69 7.22
N TYR A 159 16.14 -7.30 7.92
CA TYR A 159 14.80 -7.40 7.37
C TYR A 159 14.68 -6.58 6.08
N PHE A 160 15.13 -5.33 6.10
CA PHE A 160 15.00 -4.43 4.95
C PHE A 160 15.92 -4.81 3.79
N ASN A 161 16.99 -5.56 4.03
CA ASN A 161 17.88 -6.05 2.97
C ASN A 161 17.24 -7.19 2.17
N ASN A 162 16.36 -7.97 2.80
CA ASN A 162 15.84 -9.21 2.24
C ASN A 162 14.35 -9.12 1.89
N PHE A 163 13.59 -8.27 2.58
CA PHE A 163 12.14 -8.25 2.53
C PHE A 163 11.58 -6.85 2.39
N VAL A 164 10.31 -6.79 1.97
CA VAL A 164 9.58 -5.57 1.74
C VAL A 164 8.34 -5.50 2.63
N ILE A 165 7.98 -4.27 3.02
CA ILE A 165 6.82 -3.96 3.82
C ILE A 165 5.79 -3.21 2.96
N PRO A 166 4.68 -3.87 2.59
CA PRO A 166 3.47 -3.18 2.15
C PRO A 166 3.09 -2.07 3.13
N THR A 167 2.97 -0.85 2.62
CA THR A 167 2.62 0.33 3.40
C THR A 167 1.32 0.89 2.87
N ILE A 168 0.28 0.79 3.68
CA ILE A 168 -1.04 1.34 3.41
C ILE A 168 -0.99 2.82 3.75
N CYS A 169 -1.35 3.66 2.78
CA CYS A 169 -1.49 5.10 2.95
C CYS A 169 -2.63 5.58 2.05
N ASP A 170 -3.36 6.59 2.49
CA ASP A 170 -4.29 7.33 1.63
C ASP A 170 -3.55 8.32 0.72
N TRP A 171 -4.28 8.93 -0.22
CA TRP A 171 -3.76 10.09 -0.95
C TRP A 171 -3.79 11.32 -0.04
N PRO A 172 -2.70 12.13 0.06
CA PRO A 172 -1.51 12.17 -0.80
C PRO A 172 -0.32 11.32 -0.33
N GLY A 173 -0.44 10.56 0.75
CA GLY A 173 0.66 9.80 1.35
C GLY A 173 1.39 8.83 0.43
N GLN A 174 0.64 8.12 -0.41
CA GLN A 174 1.22 7.23 -1.42
C GLN A 174 2.16 7.99 -2.37
N VAL A 175 1.78 9.20 -2.78
CA VAL A 175 2.55 10.04 -3.71
C VAL A 175 3.87 10.46 -3.07
N ASN A 176 3.82 10.86 -1.80
CA ASN A 176 5.00 11.29 -1.06
C ASN A 176 6.00 10.13 -0.87
N LEU A 177 5.55 8.94 -0.45
CA LEU A 177 6.43 7.78 -0.34
C LEU A 177 7.01 7.34 -1.69
N ARG A 178 6.18 7.29 -2.74
CA ARG A 178 6.66 6.98 -4.11
C ARG A 178 7.71 7.98 -4.57
N ARG A 179 7.51 9.28 -4.29
CA ARG A 179 8.49 10.33 -4.60
C ARG A 179 9.79 10.13 -3.84
N ALA A 180 9.75 9.77 -2.56
CA ALA A 180 10.95 9.44 -1.78
C ALA A 180 11.74 8.28 -2.40
N ILE A 181 11.05 7.21 -2.80
CA ILE A 181 11.64 6.04 -3.47
C ILE A 181 12.28 6.44 -4.79
N THR A 182 11.57 7.17 -5.65
CA THR A 182 12.11 7.65 -6.94
C THR A 182 13.32 8.56 -6.74
N LEU A 183 13.28 9.47 -5.77
CA LEU A 183 14.43 10.32 -5.44
C LEU A 183 15.65 9.49 -5.00
N LYS A 184 15.43 8.45 -4.19
CA LYS A 184 16.48 7.53 -3.76
C LYS A 184 17.06 6.74 -4.93
N LEU A 185 16.24 6.22 -5.84
CA LEU A 185 16.70 5.49 -7.02
C LEU A 185 17.53 6.39 -7.96
N ASN A 186 17.03 7.61 -8.23
CA ASN A 186 17.67 8.53 -9.18
C ASN A 186 18.98 9.13 -8.65
N LYS A 187 19.00 9.53 -7.37
CA LYS A 187 20.17 10.22 -6.77
C LYS A 187 21.08 9.29 -5.96
N LYS A 188 20.69 8.02 -5.74
CA LYS A 188 21.43 7.03 -4.96
C LYS A 188 21.87 7.58 -3.59
N GLU A 189 23.17 7.63 -3.30
CA GLU A 189 23.72 8.14 -2.04
C GLU A 189 23.55 9.65 -1.88
N ASN A 190 23.58 10.41 -2.99
CA ASN A 190 23.41 11.87 -2.99
C ASN A 190 21.99 12.33 -2.61
N SER A 191 21.05 11.41 -2.43
CA SER A 191 19.68 11.74 -2.01
C SER A 191 19.58 12.16 -0.54
N GLY A 192 20.50 11.72 0.32
CA GLY A 192 20.37 11.84 1.78
C GLY A 192 19.26 10.98 2.39
N ILE A 193 18.60 10.12 1.59
CA ILE A 193 17.52 9.22 2.04
C ILE A 193 18.11 7.83 2.35
N SER A 194 17.66 7.20 3.44
CA SER A 194 18.07 5.82 3.78
C SER A 194 17.77 4.84 2.65
N SER A 195 18.63 3.85 2.42
CA SER A 195 18.37 2.74 1.47
C SER A 195 17.16 1.90 1.88
N GLN A 196 16.84 1.84 3.17
CA GLN A 196 15.68 1.11 3.71
C GLN A 196 14.34 1.62 3.16
N ILE A 197 14.28 2.84 2.62
CA ILE A 197 13.08 3.36 1.95
C ILE A 197 12.69 2.51 0.73
N LEU A 198 13.66 1.86 0.08
CA LEU A 198 13.40 0.95 -1.04
C LEU A 198 12.73 -0.35 -0.59
N SER A 199 12.66 -0.61 0.71
CA SER A 199 12.02 -1.80 1.27
C SER A 199 10.57 -1.53 1.69
N ILE A 200 10.03 -0.35 1.38
CA ILE A 200 8.63 0.02 1.57
C ILE A 200 7.92 -0.05 0.22
N ILE A 201 6.72 -0.64 0.13
CA ILE A 201 5.83 -0.53 -1.05
C ILE A 201 4.57 0.26 -0.68
N PRO A 202 4.40 1.49 -1.22
CA PRO A 202 3.16 2.24 -1.04
C PRO A 202 2.00 1.56 -1.80
N MET A 203 1.04 1.05 -1.04
CA MET A 203 -0.19 0.45 -1.55
C MET A 203 -1.35 1.41 -1.39
N HIS A 204 -2.25 1.38 -2.37
CA HIS A 204 -3.47 2.17 -2.30
C HIS A 204 -4.44 1.53 -1.33
N ASP A 205 -4.92 2.31 -0.37
CA ASP A 205 -6.05 1.87 0.44
C ASP A 205 -7.33 1.99 -0.39
N TRP A 206 -7.85 0.88 -0.90
CA TRP A 206 -9.20 0.82 -1.47
C TRP A 206 -10.24 0.49 -0.39
N THR A 207 -9.81 0.34 0.86
CA THR A 207 -10.45 -0.50 1.88
C THR A 207 -10.27 0.04 3.30
N THR A 208 -10.03 1.34 3.50
CA THR A 208 -9.87 1.95 4.83
C THR A 208 -11.16 1.81 5.66
N THR A 209 -12.30 1.55 5.02
CA THR A 209 -13.54 1.19 5.73
C THR A 209 -13.45 -0.18 6.43
N TYR A 210 -12.48 -1.05 6.12
CA TYR A 210 -12.53 -2.48 6.48
C TYR A 210 -11.26 -3.10 7.08
N PHE A 211 -10.09 -2.46 7.07
CA PHE A 211 -8.86 -3.03 7.65
C PHE A 211 -8.54 -2.57 9.08
N PHE A 212 -9.10 -1.44 9.53
CA PHE A 212 -8.82 -0.86 10.86
C PHE A 212 -10.08 -0.53 11.67
N LYS A 213 -11.21 -1.17 11.38
CA LYS A 213 -12.42 -1.16 12.23
C LYS A 213 -12.56 -2.46 13.01
#